data_AF-A0AAF0L990-F1
#
_entry.id   AF-A0AAF0L990-F1
#
_cell.length_a   1.000
_cell.length_b   1.000
_cell.length_c   1.000
_cell.angle_alpha   90.00
_cell.angle_beta   90.00
_cell.angle_gamma   90.00
#
_symmetry.space_group_name_H-M   'P 1'
#
loop_
_entity.id
_entity.type
_entity.pdbx_description
1 polymer ?
#
loop_
_entity_poly.entity_id
_entity_poly.type
_entity_poly.pdbx_seq_one_letter_code
_entity_poly.pdbx_strand_id
1 'polypeptide(L)'
;MSQVSAPVPLPRALVVMAWVLAALFNVVLVSFFALYSVANDWAAERSEVTGAFDPSQLLPHDAALWLSAHAAIVLLVMLDVVGIALLLRSRRRRLTLSQ
;
A
#
# COMPACT_ATOMS: atom_id res chain seq x y z
N MET A 1 22.63 11.60 -38.72
CA MET A 1 22.55 10.35 -37.95
C MET A 1 22.38 10.71 -36.48
N SER A 2 21.16 10.64 -35.94
CA SER A 2 20.91 10.90 -34.51
C SER A 2 21.36 9.70 -33.69
N GLN A 3 22.35 9.91 -32.82
CA GLN A 3 22.78 8.94 -31.82
C GLN A 3 21.63 8.76 -30.82
N VAL A 4 20.86 7.67 -30.95
CA VAL A 4 19.87 7.28 -29.95
C VAL A 4 20.66 6.76 -28.74
N SER A 5 20.81 7.59 -27.72
CA SER A 5 21.42 7.22 -26.45
C SER A 5 20.69 6.00 -25.88
N ALA A 6 21.40 4.86 -25.76
CA ALA A 6 20.85 3.67 -25.13
C ALA A 6 20.51 3.96 -23.66
N PRO A 7 19.40 3.42 -23.12
CA PRO A 7 19.00 3.67 -21.73
C PRO A 7 20.03 3.07 -20.76
N VAL A 8 20.50 3.90 -19.83
CA VAL A 8 21.43 3.48 -18.77
C VAL A 8 20.72 2.49 -17.83
N PRO A 9 21.28 1.30 -17.56
CA PRO A 9 20.68 0.35 -16.64
C PRO A 9 20.68 0.90 -15.21
N LEU A 10 19.53 0.79 -14.52
CA LEU A 10 19.42 1.17 -13.11
C LEU A 10 20.39 0.34 -12.26
N PRO A 11 21.10 0.96 -11.29
CA PRO A 11 21.99 0.24 -10.39
C PRO A 11 21.19 -0.76 -9.53
N ARG A 12 21.76 -1.95 -9.33
CA ARG A 12 21.13 -3.05 -8.55
C ARG A 12 20.70 -2.59 -7.16
N ALA A 13 21.48 -1.73 -6.51
CA ALA A 13 21.19 -1.18 -5.20
C ALA A 13 19.85 -0.40 -5.17
N LEU A 14 19.55 0.40 -6.20
CA LEU A 14 18.27 1.12 -6.27
C LEU A 14 17.07 0.17 -6.45
N VAL A 15 17.25 -0.91 -7.22
CA VAL A 15 16.20 -1.92 -7.39
C VAL A 15 15.92 -2.63 -6.06
N VAL A 16 16.96 -3.05 -5.34
CA VAL A 16 16.81 -3.66 -4.01
C VAL A 16 16.14 -2.69 -3.03
N MET A 17 16.60 -1.43 -2.98
CA MET A 17 16.01 -0.40 -2.14
C MET A 17 14.51 -0.21 -2.43
N ALA A 18 14.12 -0.16 -3.71
CA ALA A 18 12.73 -0.03 -4.10
C ALA A 18 11.87 -1.21 -3.61
N TRP A 19 12.37 -2.44 -3.70
CA TRP A 19 11.67 -3.62 -3.17
C TRP A 19 11.57 -3.62 -1.65
N VAL A 20 12.62 -3.19 -0.94
CA VAL A 20 12.60 -3.06 0.52
C VAL A 20 11.56 -2.01 0.95
N LEU A 21 11.54 -0.85 0.29
CA LEU A 21 10.54 0.19 0.54
C LEU A 21 9.13 -0.35 0.26
N ALA A 22 8.91 -1.03 -0.86
CA ALA A 22 7.61 -1.62 -1.18
C ALA A 22 7.14 -2.62 -0.12
N ALA A 23 8.05 -3.45 0.41
CA ALA A 23 7.75 -4.38 1.50
C ALA A 23 7.42 -3.64 2.81
N LEU A 24 8.15 -2.58 3.14
CA LEU A 24 7.84 -1.74 4.31
C LEU A 24 6.48 -1.07 4.16
N PHE A 25 6.17 -0.50 3.00
CA PHE A 25 4.86 0.09 2.71
C PHE A 25 3.74 -0.93 2.86
N ASN A 26 3.94 -2.16 2.38
CA ASN A 26 3.03 -3.29 2.60
C ASN A 26 2.74 -3.49 4.09
N VAL A 27 3.79 -3.68 4.89
CA VAL A 27 3.65 -3.90 6.34
C VAL A 27 2.92 -2.74 7.01
N VAL A 28 3.30 -1.49 6.69
CA VAL A 28 2.72 -0.29 7.30
C VAL A 28 1.24 -0.13 6.94
N LEU A 29 0.88 -0.24 5.66
CA LEU A 29 -0.51 -0.01 5.22
C LEU A 29 -1.45 -1.10 5.72
N VAL A 30 -1.00 -2.36 5.73
CA VAL A 30 -1.78 -3.48 6.32
C VAL A 30 -1.92 -3.30 7.83
N SER A 31 -0.83 -2.94 8.52
CA SER A 31 -0.88 -2.71 9.98
C SER A 31 -1.80 -1.55 10.33
N PHE A 32 -1.75 -0.46 9.58
CA PHE A 32 -2.64 0.68 9.76
C PHE A 32 -4.11 0.28 9.62
N PHE A 33 -4.46 -0.46 8.57
CA PHE A 33 -5.83 -0.97 8.38
C PHE A 33 -6.26 -1.88 9.53
N ALA A 34 -5.40 -2.82 9.94
CA ALA A 34 -5.69 -3.73 11.05
C ALA A 34 -5.89 -3.00 12.38
N LEU A 35 -5.02 -2.03 12.70
CA LEU A 35 -5.16 -1.21 13.92
C LEU A 35 -6.45 -0.38 13.87
N TYR A 36 -6.79 0.20 12.71
CA TYR A 36 -8.05 0.90 12.52
C TYR A 36 -9.25 -0.03 12.78
N SER A 37 -9.27 -1.23 12.19
CA SER A 37 -10.37 -2.19 12.38
C SER A 37 -10.56 -2.55 13.85
N VAL A 38 -9.47 -2.91 14.55
CA VAL A 38 -9.54 -3.24 15.97
C VAL A 38 -10.03 -2.03 16.78
N ALA A 39 -9.45 -0.85 16.56
CA ALA A 39 -9.88 0.34 17.30
C ALA A 39 -11.36 0.65 17.05
N ASN A 40 -11.83 0.51 15.81
CA ASN A 40 -13.22 0.72 15.40
C ASN A 40 -14.19 -0.22 16.13
N ASP A 41 -13.87 -1.52 16.19
CA ASP A 41 -14.71 -2.50 16.88
C ASP A 41 -14.81 -2.19 18.39
N TRP A 42 -13.68 -1.85 19.02
CA TRP A 42 -13.65 -1.47 20.44
C TRP A 42 -14.41 -0.17 20.72
N ALA A 43 -14.43 0.77 19.78
CA ALA A 43 -15.16 2.01 19.92
C ALA A 43 -16.67 1.81 19.73
N ALA A 44 -17.05 0.97 18.78
CA ALA A 44 -18.44 0.56 18.59
C ALA A 44 -18.96 -0.17 19.84
N GLU A 45 -18.22 -1.14 20.37
CA GLU A 45 -18.60 -1.83 21.61
C GLU A 45 -18.82 -0.84 22.76
N ARG A 46 -17.87 0.06 23.01
CA ARG A 46 -17.99 1.10 24.05
C ARG A 46 -19.19 2.03 23.85
N SER A 47 -19.54 2.36 22.61
CA SER A 47 -20.72 3.19 22.31
C SER A 47 -22.04 2.49 22.64
N GLU A 48 -22.06 1.17 22.78
CA GLU A 48 -23.26 0.37 23.01
C GLU A 48 -23.41 -0.10 24.48
N VAL A 49 -22.35 -0.02 25.30
CA VAL A 49 -22.31 -0.55 26.69
C VAL A 49 -23.40 0.02 27.61
N THR A 50 -23.80 1.27 27.44
CA THR A 50 -24.75 1.96 28.34
C THR A 50 -26.23 1.73 28.00
N GLY A 51 -26.55 0.86 27.04
CA GLY A 51 -27.93 0.54 26.63
C GLY A 51 -28.59 1.62 25.76
N ALA A 52 -27.98 2.80 25.65
CA ALA A 52 -28.29 3.83 24.66
C ALA A 52 -26.99 4.17 23.92
N PHE A 53 -27.06 4.31 22.60
CA PHE A 53 -25.89 4.59 21.77
C PHE A 53 -25.25 5.94 22.13
N ASP A 54 -24.00 5.91 22.60
CA ASP A 54 -23.21 7.10 22.91
C ASP A 54 -22.17 7.38 21.81
N PRO A 55 -22.43 8.32 20.88
CA PRO A 55 -21.53 8.63 19.78
C PRO A 55 -20.20 9.25 20.25
N SER A 56 -20.11 9.75 21.48
CA SER A 56 -18.87 10.31 22.02
C SER A 56 -17.81 9.24 22.30
N GLN A 57 -18.21 7.96 22.34
CA GLN A 57 -17.32 6.81 22.54
C GLN A 57 -16.67 6.30 21.25
N LEU A 58 -17.17 6.73 20.08
CA LEU A 58 -16.62 6.37 18.77
C LEU A 58 -15.21 6.94 18.59
N LEU A 59 -14.50 6.47 17.55
CA LEU A 59 -13.22 7.07 17.20
C LEU A 59 -13.39 8.54 16.84
N PRO A 60 -12.43 9.40 17.25
CA PRO A 60 -12.36 10.76 16.73
C PRO A 60 -12.18 10.73 15.21
N HIS A 61 -13.02 11.48 14.49
CA HIS A 61 -12.99 11.56 13.03
C HIS A 61 -13.17 10.20 12.34
N ASP A 62 -14.06 9.37 12.88
CA ASP A 62 -14.44 8.04 12.38
C ASP A 62 -14.55 7.94 10.86
N ALA A 63 -15.24 8.88 10.20
CA ALA A 63 -15.44 8.90 8.76
C ALA A 63 -14.13 9.13 7.98
N ALA A 64 -13.26 10.02 8.50
CA ALA A 64 -11.97 10.28 7.89
C ALA A 64 -11.00 9.09 8.09
N LEU A 65 -11.04 8.48 9.28
CA LEU A 65 -10.26 7.27 9.58
C LEU A 65 -10.72 6.09 8.74
N TRP A 66 -12.03 5.89 8.61
CA TRP A 66 -12.61 4.88 7.72
C TRP A 66 -12.12 5.08 6.29
N LEU A 67 -12.24 6.29 5.75
CA LEU A 67 -11.83 6.58 4.38
C LEU A 67 -10.33 6.34 4.19
N SER A 68 -9.49 6.81 5.12
CA SER A 68 -8.04 6.65 5.04
C SER A 68 -7.60 5.18 5.13
N ALA A 69 -8.23 4.37 5.98
CA ALA A 69 -7.96 2.94 6.10
C ALA A 69 -8.28 2.18 4.80
N HIS A 70 -9.44 2.45 4.21
CA HIS A 70 -9.81 1.82 2.93
C HIS A 70 -8.94 2.31 1.78
N ALA A 71 -8.63 3.61 1.75
CA ALA A 71 -7.71 4.19 0.78
C ALA A 71 -6.31 3.58 0.89
N ALA A 72 -5.83 3.26 2.10
CA ALA A 72 -4.55 2.60 2.32
C ALA A 72 -4.49 1.21 1.65
N ILE A 73 -5.55 0.41 1.78
CA ILE A 73 -5.64 -0.91 1.12
C ILE A 73 -5.74 -0.77 -0.41
N VAL A 74 -6.54 0.16 -0.91
CA VAL A 74 -6.63 0.43 -2.35
C VAL A 74 -5.28 0.88 -2.90
N LEU A 75 -4.60 1.81 -2.22
CA LEU A 75 -3.28 2.29 -2.59
C LEU A 75 -2.27 1.14 -2.60
N LEU A 76 -2.31 0.29 -1.58
CA LEU A 76 -1.45 -0.89 -1.48
C LEU A 76 -1.59 -1.80 -2.70
N VAL A 77 -2.84 -2.19 -3.03
CA VAL A 77 -3.11 -3.05 -4.19
C VAL A 77 -2.62 -2.40 -5.49
N MET A 78 -2.84 -1.09 -5.66
CA MET A 78 -2.36 -0.38 -6.84
C MET A 78 -0.83 -0.38 -6.94
N LEU A 79 -0.13 -0.16 -5.83
CA LEU A 79 1.33 -0.21 -5.77
C LEU A 79 1.87 -1.60 -6.12
N ASP A 80 1.26 -2.66 -5.58
CA ASP A 80 1.67 -4.03 -5.86
C ASP A 80 1.44 -4.41 -7.34
N VAL A 81 0.28 -4.04 -7.90
CA VAL A 81 -0.03 -4.25 -9.32
C VAL A 81 1.00 -3.55 -10.22
N VAL A 82 1.35 -2.29 -9.91
CA VAL A 82 2.37 -1.55 -10.64
C VAL A 82 3.74 -2.21 -10.51
N GLY A 83 4.13 -2.62 -9.30
CA GLY A 83 5.39 -3.31 -9.04
C GLY A 83 5.52 -4.62 -9.83
N ILE A 84 4.47 -5.43 -9.83
CA ILE A 84 4.39 -6.68 -10.60
C ILE A 84 4.44 -6.39 -12.11
N ALA A 85 3.68 -5.42 -12.60
CA ALA A 85 3.68 -5.06 -14.02
C ALA A 85 5.07 -4.62 -14.52
N LEU A 86 5.78 -3.82 -13.72
CA LEU A 86 7.15 -3.41 -14.00
C LEU A 86 8.12 -4.61 -13.98
N LEU A 87 7.97 -5.51 -13.01
CA LEU A 87 8.76 -6.74 -12.94
C LEU A 87 8.55 -7.59 -14.20
N LEU A 88 7.30 -7.85 -14.58
CA LEU A 88 6.96 -8.63 -15.78
C LEU A 88 7.49 -7.97 -17.05
N ARG A 89 7.34 -6.64 -17.19
CA ARG A 89 7.88 -5.88 -18.32
C ARG A 89 9.40 -6.00 -18.42
N SER A 90 10.09 -5.95 -17.28
CA SER A 90 11.55 -6.10 -17.24
C SER A 90 12.01 -7.50 -17.64
N ARG A 91 11.28 -8.55 -17.23
CA ARG A 91 11.57 -9.94 -17.58
C ARG A 91 11.37 -10.19 -19.08
N ARG A 92 10.28 -9.69 -19.66
CA ARG A 92 10.03 -9.80 -21.11
C ARG A 92 11.14 -9.19 -21.94
N ARG A 93 11.63 -7.99 -21.57
CA ARG A 93 12.74 -7.33 -22.26
C ARG A 93 14.06 -8.10 -22.21
N ARG A 94 14.34 -8.80 -21.11
CA ARG A 94 15.56 -9.62 -21.00
C ARG A 94 15.49 -10.85 -21.90
N LEU A 95 14.32 -11.48 -22.02
CA LEU A 95 14.13 -12.66 -22.87
C LEU A 95 14.25 -12.33 -24.37
N THR A 96 13.77 -11.18 -24.81
CA THR A 96 13.88 -10.75 -26.22
C THR A 96 15.30 -10.36 -26.64
N LEU A 97 16.21 -10.09 -25.68
CA LEU A 97 17.61 -9.75 -25.97
C LEU A 97 18.55 -10.97 -25.94
N SER A 98 18.05 -12.15 -25.54
CA SER A 98 18.83 -13.39 -25.52
C SER A 98 18.53 -14.34 -26.68
N GLN A 99 17.66 -13.92 -27.61
CA GLN A 99 17.47 -14.56 -28.93
C GLN A 99 18.16 -13.70 -29.99
#